data_AF-A0A2S6HKZ8-F1
#
_entry.id   AF-A0A2S6HKZ8-F1
#
_cell.length_a   1.000
_cell.length_b   1.000
_cell.length_c   1.000
_cell.angle_alpha   90.00
_cell.angle_beta   90.00
_cell.angle_gamma   90.00
#
_symmetry.space_group_name_H-M   'P 1'
#
loop_
_entity.id
_entity.type
_entity.pdbx_description
1 polymer ?
#
loop_
_entity_poly.entity_id
_entity_poly.type
_entity_poly.pdbx_seq_one_letter_code
_entity_poly.pdbx_strand_id
1 'polypeptide(L)'
;MSIMTAMKNGKNDVNAIPAGEVRSALETILASGVFINAPRMCRLLRFLVEKAISGAVRDTSEYAIGIEVFDRDPAAYSVSEDPVVRVQIGRLREKLKVYYATLGSGSGIEISVPIGSYMPVIRAMSAVDIDFKQCCMLVIHPFKCISYHGDNVHFTQGLNEELMHQLFKAFGKIIVPHSFFTSGDTDTESRALKNVSNAGANHRLEGSVQIDAESIRASIRVVDVSVGCITWSEQFDRDAFFAITLQEELASSICGSLKSFFGHE
;
A
#
# COMPACT_ATOMS: atom_id res chain seq x y z
N MET A 1 -14.45 62.72 -1.71
CA MET A 1 -14.33 62.03 -0.41
C MET A 1 -14.78 60.59 -0.64
N SER A 2 -13.88 59.62 -0.82
CA SER A 2 -13.22 58.82 0.25
C SER A 2 -14.28 58.28 1.21
N ILE A 3 -14.43 56.96 1.41
CA ILE A 3 -13.51 56.04 2.12
C ILE A 3 -13.79 54.60 1.57
N MET A 4 -12.88 53.89 0.91
CA MET A 4 -11.79 53.04 1.43
C MET A 4 -12.22 51.85 2.32
N THR A 5 -11.80 50.66 1.88
CA THR A 5 -11.32 49.51 2.69
C THR A 5 -12.33 48.45 3.16
N ALA A 6 -12.30 47.30 2.49
CA ALA A 6 -11.98 46.01 3.13
C ALA A 6 -11.71 44.93 2.06
N MET A 7 -10.49 44.91 1.54
CA MET A 7 -9.89 43.67 1.05
C MET A 7 -9.70 42.75 2.26
N LYS A 8 -10.30 41.56 2.25
CA LYS A 8 -9.85 40.45 3.10
C LYS A 8 -9.25 39.39 2.20
N ASN A 9 -7.94 39.53 2.00
CA ASN A 9 -7.05 38.44 1.59
C ASN A 9 -7.12 37.32 2.63
N GLY A 10 -7.77 36.22 2.28
CA GLY A 10 -7.61 34.93 2.96
C GLY A 10 -6.32 34.27 2.49
N LYS A 11 -5.18 34.83 2.92
CA LYS A 11 -3.85 34.28 2.70
C LYS A 11 -3.66 33.10 3.67
N ASN A 12 -3.92 31.89 3.19
CA ASN A 12 -3.35 30.66 3.77
C ASN A 12 -2.26 30.16 2.81
N ASP A 13 -1.21 30.96 2.67
CA ASP A 13 0.07 30.53 2.13
C ASP A 13 0.76 29.69 3.23
N VAL A 14 0.50 28.40 3.24
CA VAL A 14 1.26 27.43 4.03
C VAL A 14 1.74 26.34 3.05
N ASN A 15 3.02 26.43 2.68
CA ASN A 15 3.81 25.53 1.83
C ASN A 15 3.49 25.46 0.33
N ALA A 16 4.21 26.25 -0.47
CA ALA A 16 4.56 25.82 -1.83
C ALA A 16 5.45 24.57 -1.69
N ILE A 17 4.89 23.39 -1.97
CA ILE A 17 5.58 22.11 -1.81
C ILE A 17 6.87 22.16 -2.65
N PRO A 18 8.05 21.95 -2.04
CA PRO A 18 9.30 21.96 -2.78
C PRO A 18 9.27 20.96 -3.94
N ALA A 19 9.73 21.38 -5.11
CA ALA A 19 9.79 20.54 -6.31
C ALA A 19 10.49 19.19 -6.06
N GLY A 20 11.50 19.16 -5.19
CA GLY A 20 12.19 17.94 -4.79
C GLY A 20 11.30 16.94 -4.05
N GLU A 21 10.42 17.42 -3.17
CA GLU A 21 9.47 16.57 -2.44
C GLU A 21 8.41 16.00 -3.38
N VAL A 22 7.91 16.81 -4.32
CA VAL A 22 6.98 16.33 -5.35
C VAL A 22 7.62 15.23 -6.21
N ARG A 23 8.89 15.40 -6.63
CA ARG A 23 9.61 14.37 -7.38
C ARG A 23 9.84 13.10 -6.57
N SER A 24 10.19 13.24 -5.30
CA SER A 24 10.34 12.10 -4.39
C SER A 24 9.02 11.31 -4.28
N ALA A 25 7.91 12.00 -4.05
CA ALA A 25 6.58 11.39 -4.02
C ALA A 25 6.23 10.70 -5.35
N LEU A 26 6.55 11.33 -6.49
CA LEU A 26 6.37 10.74 -7.81
C LEU A 26 7.16 9.44 -7.95
N GLU A 27 8.45 9.40 -7.61
CA GLU A 27 9.23 8.15 -7.72
C GLU A 27 8.64 7.02 -6.88
N THR A 28 8.15 7.33 -5.68
CA THR A 28 7.46 6.34 -4.83
C THR A 28 6.21 5.79 -5.51
N ILE A 29 5.38 6.65 -6.13
CA ILE A 29 4.20 6.21 -6.89
C ILE A 29 4.61 5.30 -8.04
N LEU A 30 5.64 5.69 -8.80
CA LEU A 30 6.09 4.96 -9.99
C LEU A 30 6.72 3.60 -9.65
N ALA A 31 7.39 3.49 -8.50
CA ALA A 31 7.96 2.24 -8.00
C ALA A 31 6.92 1.29 -7.39
N SER A 32 5.69 1.75 -7.14
CA SER A 32 4.64 0.93 -6.54
C SER A 32 4.17 -0.21 -7.45
N GLY A 33 3.63 -1.28 -6.85
CA GLY A 33 3.05 -2.40 -7.59
C GLY A 33 1.91 -1.99 -8.53
N VAL A 34 1.25 -0.86 -8.28
CA VAL A 34 0.19 -0.32 -9.14
C VAL A 34 0.75 0.26 -10.46
N PHE A 35 1.97 0.80 -10.45
CA PHE A 35 2.55 1.53 -11.57
C PHE A 35 3.75 0.85 -12.24
N ILE A 36 4.54 0.06 -11.49
CA ILE A 36 5.82 -0.51 -11.97
C ILE A 36 5.67 -1.34 -13.26
N ASN A 37 4.54 -2.04 -13.43
CA ASN A 37 4.24 -2.84 -14.61
C ASN A 37 3.52 -2.06 -15.74
N ALA A 38 3.40 -0.73 -15.63
CA ALA A 38 2.68 0.13 -16.56
C ALA A 38 3.55 1.29 -17.07
N PRO A 39 4.56 1.02 -17.92
CA PRO A 39 5.58 1.99 -18.31
C PRO A 39 5.00 3.23 -19.03
N ARG A 40 3.97 3.04 -19.87
CA ARG A 40 3.27 4.18 -20.52
C ARG A 40 2.58 5.09 -19.50
N MET A 41 2.00 4.51 -18.45
CA MET A 41 1.34 5.27 -17.40
C MET A 41 2.36 6.01 -16.53
N CYS A 42 3.52 5.39 -16.30
CA CYS A 42 4.65 6.03 -15.63
C CYS A 42 5.16 7.25 -16.41
N ARG A 43 5.34 7.11 -17.74
CA ARG A 43 5.75 8.22 -18.61
C ARG A 43 4.73 9.36 -18.58
N LEU A 44 3.43 9.04 -18.66
CA LEU A 44 2.36 10.03 -18.59
C LEU A 44 2.36 10.77 -17.26
N LEU A 45 2.36 10.07 -16.12
CA LEU A 45 2.32 10.70 -14.81
C LEU A 45 3.55 11.58 -14.58
N ARG A 46 4.75 11.09 -14.95
CA ARG A 46 6.00 11.85 -14.87
C ARG A 46 5.94 13.14 -15.68
N PHE A 47 5.47 13.04 -16.93
CA PHE A 47 5.30 14.20 -17.80
C PHE A 47 4.40 15.27 -17.17
N LEU A 48 3.24 14.86 -16.69
CA LEU A 48 2.26 15.75 -16.08
C LEU A 48 2.79 16.45 -14.82
N VAL A 49 3.48 15.71 -13.96
CA VAL A 49 4.04 16.24 -12.72
C VAL A 49 5.18 17.21 -12.98
N GLU A 50 6.09 16.91 -13.92
CA GLU A 50 7.17 17.85 -14.27
C GLU A 50 6.63 19.15 -14.87
N LYS A 51 5.59 19.08 -15.73
CA LYS A 51 4.91 20.29 -16.24
C LYS A 51 4.21 21.09 -15.13
N ALA A 52 3.66 20.42 -14.13
CA ALA A 52 3.06 21.08 -12.96
C ALA A 52 4.12 21.79 -12.11
N ILE A 53 5.27 21.14 -11.86
CA ILE A 53 6.40 21.72 -11.12
C ILE A 53 7.00 22.91 -11.87
N SER A 54 7.07 22.86 -13.20
CA SER A 54 7.62 23.95 -14.01
C SER A 54 6.67 25.16 -14.14
N GLY A 55 5.44 25.07 -13.61
CA GLY A 55 4.43 26.13 -13.72
C GLY A 55 3.89 26.35 -15.14
N ALA A 56 4.15 25.43 -16.07
CA ALA A 56 3.82 25.57 -17.48
C ALA A 56 2.37 25.10 -17.76
N VAL A 57 1.39 25.83 -17.23
CA VAL A 57 -0.06 25.50 -17.35
C VAL A 57 -0.54 25.38 -18.80
N ARG A 58 0.13 26.06 -19.74
CA ARG A 58 -0.23 26.06 -21.17
C ARG A 58 0.22 24.82 -21.95
N ASP A 59 1.06 23.96 -21.37
CA ASP A 59 1.72 22.84 -22.07
C ASP A 59 1.09 21.46 -21.80
N THR A 60 0.01 21.40 -21.01
CA THR A 60 -0.75 20.16 -20.74
C THR A 60 -2.01 20.05 -21.58
N SER A 61 -2.00 20.57 -22.81
CA SER A 61 -3.11 20.35 -23.75
C SER A 61 -3.16 18.88 -24.19
N GLU A 62 -4.35 18.42 -24.60
CA GLU A 62 -4.49 17.05 -25.13
C GLU A 62 -3.55 16.82 -26.32
N TYR A 63 -3.38 17.84 -27.16
CA TYR A 63 -2.48 17.82 -28.31
C TYR A 63 -1.01 17.60 -27.89
N ALA A 64 -0.52 18.39 -26.93
CA ALA A 64 0.86 18.29 -26.44
C ALA A 64 1.16 16.93 -25.80
N ILE A 65 0.22 16.41 -24.99
CA ILE A 65 0.36 15.09 -24.37
C ILE A 65 0.39 13.99 -25.44
N GLY A 66 -0.44 14.09 -26.48
CA GLY A 66 -0.45 13.14 -27.59
C GLY A 66 0.92 13.03 -28.28
N ILE A 67 1.58 14.16 -28.54
CA ILE A 67 2.90 14.17 -29.17
C ILE A 67 3.99 13.73 -28.19
N GLU A 68 4.08 14.39 -27.03
CA GLU A 68 5.24 14.24 -26.13
C GLU A 68 5.24 12.93 -25.33
N VAL A 69 4.06 12.37 -25.03
CA VAL A 69 3.90 11.14 -24.24
C VAL A 69 3.53 9.94 -25.09
N PHE A 70 2.65 10.13 -26.08
CA PHE A 70 2.13 9.05 -26.91
C PHE A 70 2.77 8.98 -28.30
N ASP A 71 3.82 9.78 -28.55
CA ASP A 71 4.61 9.79 -29.77
C ASP A 71 3.74 9.91 -31.03
N ARG A 72 2.65 10.69 -30.94
CA ARG A 72 1.77 10.96 -32.08
C ARG A 72 2.42 11.94 -33.04
N ASP A 73 2.22 11.71 -34.33
CA ASP A 73 2.73 12.57 -35.39
C ASP A 73 2.02 13.95 -35.35
N PRO A 74 2.75 15.06 -35.14
CA PRO A 74 2.16 16.40 -35.13
C PRO A 74 1.38 16.76 -36.40
N ALA A 75 1.76 16.19 -37.56
CA ALA A 75 1.12 16.45 -38.85
C ALA A 75 -0.21 15.72 -39.04
N ALA A 76 -0.41 14.60 -38.34
CA ALA A 76 -1.58 13.72 -38.51
C ALA A 76 -2.46 13.62 -37.25
N TYR A 77 -1.98 14.07 -36.09
CA TYR A 77 -2.68 13.90 -34.83
C TYR A 77 -3.83 14.89 -34.65
N SER A 78 -5.04 14.34 -34.49
CA SER A 78 -6.25 15.10 -34.17
C SER A 78 -6.88 14.64 -32.86
N VAL A 79 -7.11 15.60 -31.97
CA VAL A 79 -7.72 15.40 -30.64
C VAL A 79 -9.19 14.93 -30.74
N SER A 80 -9.90 15.31 -31.81
CA SER A 80 -11.30 14.88 -32.00
C SER A 80 -11.41 13.41 -32.43
N GLU A 81 -10.42 12.89 -33.14
CA GLU A 81 -10.45 11.57 -33.76
C GLU A 81 -9.75 10.50 -32.92
N ASP A 82 -8.66 10.85 -32.22
CA ASP A 82 -7.89 9.92 -31.41
C ASP A 82 -8.06 10.22 -29.90
N PRO A 83 -8.86 9.41 -29.18
CA PRO A 83 -9.13 9.61 -27.76
C PRO A 83 -8.03 9.07 -26.85
N VAL A 84 -6.84 8.69 -27.36
CA VAL A 84 -5.78 8.03 -26.57
C VAL A 84 -5.48 8.78 -25.28
N VAL A 85 -5.33 10.11 -25.32
CA VAL A 85 -5.03 10.91 -24.14
C VAL A 85 -6.19 10.87 -23.15
N ARG A 86 -7.42 11.10 -23.59
CA ARG A 86 -8.63 11.02 -22.72
C ARG A 86 -8.73 9.67 -22.02
N VAL A 87 -8.54 8.58 -22.76
CA VAL A 87 -8.63 7.22 -22.23
C VAL A 87 -7.51 6.94 -21.22
N GLN A 88 -6.26 7.28 -21.55
CA GLN A 88 -5.14 7.01 -20.66
C GLN A 88 -5.18 7.90 -19.41
N ILE A 89 -5.66 9.14 -19.51
CA ILE A 89 -5.90 10.00 -18.34
C ILE A 89 -6.99 9.42 -17.45
N GLY A 90 -8.07 8.87 -18.03
CA GLY A 90 -9.10 8.15 -17.25
C GLY A 90 -8.50 6.98 -16.46
N ARG A 91 -7.69 6.14 -17.11
CA ARG A 91 -6.98 5.03 -16.46
C ARG A 91 -5.95 5.49 -15.44
N LEU A 92 -5.29 6.63 -15.68
CA LEU A 92 -4.36 7.23 -14.72
C LEU A 92 -5.10 7.63 -13.44
N ARG A 93 -6.27 8.26 -13.56
CA ARG A 93 -7.11 8.63 -12.41
C ARG A 93 -7.52 7.40 -11.60
N GLU A 94 -7.94 6.33 -12.27
CA GLU A 94 -8.28 5.06 -11.61
C GLU A 94 -7.08 4.46 -10.88
N LYS A 95 -5.90 4.43 -11.51
CA LYS A 95 -4.68 3.92 -10.88
C LYS A 95 -4.22 4.76 -9.70
N LEU A 96 -4.29 6.09 -9.80
CA LEU A 96 -4.01 6.99 -8.67
C LEU A 96 -5.00 6.75 -7.53
N LYS A 97 -6.30 6.58 -7.84
CA LYS A 97 -7.32 6.24 -6.85
C LYS A 97 -7.00 4.92 -6.13
N VAL A 98 -6.63 3.88 -6.88
CA VAL A 98 -6.21 2.59 -6.30
C VAL A 98 -4.94 2.75 -5.46
N TYR A 99 -3.92 3.43 -5.98
CA TYR A 99 -2.68 3.69 -5.25
C TYR A 99 -2.92 4.35 -3.90
N TYR A 100 -3.64 5.48 -3.85
CA TYR A 100 -3.90 6.20 -2.60
C TYR A 100 -4.90 5.47 -1.68
N ALA A 101 -5.78 4.64 -2.23
CA ALA A 101 -6.66 3.79 -1.42
C ALA A 101 -5.94 2.59 -0.78
N THR A 102 -4.86 2.10 -1.38
CA THR A 102 -4.12 0.91 -0.93
C THR A 102 -2.88 1.24 -0.09
N LEU A 103 -2.11 2.26 -0.46
CA LEU A 103 -0.83 2.59 0.18
C LEU A 103 -0.91 3.84 1.07
N GLY A 104 -2.04 4.55 1.04
CA GLY A 104 -2.16 5.89 1.63
C GLY A 104 -1.17 6.89 1.01
N SER A 105 -1.10 8.07 1.59
CA SER A 105 -0.19 9.15 1.16
C SER A 105 1.08 9.14 2.00
N GLY A 106 1.88 8.06 1.93
CA GLY A 106 3.08 7.89 2.76
C GLY A 106 4.12 9.01 2.67
N SER A 107 4.07 9.83 1.62
CA SER A 107 4.92 11.01 1.42
C SER A 107 4.28 12.34 1.88
N GLY A 108 3.09 12.31 2.48
CA GLY A 108 2.33 13.52 2.86
C GLY A 108 1.90 14.37 1.66
N ILE A 109 2.02 13.84 0.43
CA ILE A 109 1.69 14.52 -0.82
C ILE A 109 0.68 13.67 -1.57
N GLU A 110 -0.44 14.27 -1.95
CA GLU A 110 -1.41 13.69 -2.85
C GLU A 110 -1.26 14.32 -4.25
N ILE A 111 -1.16 13.45 -5.27
CA ILE A 111 -1.17 13.82 -6.68
C ILE A 111 -2.47 13.31 -7.29
N SER A 112 -3.34 14.23 -7.70
CA SER A 112 -4.61 13.91 -8.34
C SER A 112 -4.72 14.57 -9.71
N VAL A 113 -5.52 14.02 -10.62
CA VAL A 113 -5.82 14.63 -11.93
C VAL A 113 -7.33 14.87 -12.00
N PRO A 114 -7.83 16.10 -11.81
CA PRO A 114 -9.26 16.39 -11.80
C PRO A 114 -9.96 16.00 -13.11
N ILE A 115 -11.25 15.67 -13.04
CA ILE A 115 -12.08 15.48 -14.24
C ILE A 115 -12.11 16.78 -15.04
N GLY A 116 -11.99 16.67 -16.37
CA GLY A 116 -11.93 17.82 -17.27
C GLY A 116 -10.59 18.56 -17.29
N SER A 117 -9.63 18.15 -16.46
CA SER A 117 -8.26 18.68 -16.47
C SER A 117 -7.25 17.61 -16.86
N TYR A 118 -6.19 18.03 -17.53
CA TYR A 118 -4.97 17.23 -17.72
C TYR A 118 -3.83 17.67 -16.81
N MET A 119 -3.96 18.81 -16.13
CA MET A 119 -2.97 19.28 -15.17
C MET A 119 -3.23 18.61 -13.80
N PRO A 120 -2.22 17.95 -13.21
CA PRO A 120 -2.37 17.38 -11.88
C PRO A 120 -2.44 18.49 -10.84
N VAL A 121 -3.24 18.22 -9.80
CA VAL A 121 -3.29 19.02 -8.58
C VAL A 121 -2.47 18.28 -7.54
N ILE A 122 -1.43 18.95 -7.05
CA ILE A 122 -0.53 18.45 -6.02
C ILE A 122 -0.92 19.15 -4.72
N ARG A 123 -1.25 18.36 -3.70
CA ARG A 123 -1.64 18.88 -2.39
C ARG A 123 -0.70 18.33 -1.34
N ALA A 124 -0.19 19.22 -0.50
CA ALA A 124 0.34 18.84 0.78
C ALA A 124 -0.87 18.37 1.58
N MET A 125 -0.86 17.13 1.99
CA MET A 125 -1.78 16.69 3.01
C MET A 125 -1.23 17.22 4.33
N SER A 126 -1.95 18.16 4.94
CA SER A 126 -1.70 18.48 6.35
C SER A 126 -1.79 17.18 7.12
N ALA A 127 -0.98 17.04 8.16
CA ALA A 127 -0.95 15.88 9.06
C ALA A 127 -2.27 15.73 9.87
N VAL A 128 -3.40 16.21 9.35
CA VAL A 128 -4.70 16.33 10.01
C VAL A 128 -5.79 15.46 9.35
N ASP A 129 -5.59 14.84 8.18
CA ASP A 129 -6.65 13.98 7.57
C ASP A 129 -6.19 12.57 7.15
N ILE A 130 -5.09 12.08 7.71
CA ILE A 130 -4.93 10.65 8.00
C ILE A 130 -4.40 10.59 9.42
N ASP A 131 -5.12 9.92 10.32
CA ASP A 131 -4.62 9.54 11.63
C ASP A 131 -3.52 8.47 11.44
N PHE A 132 -2.34 8.92 10.99
CA PHE A 132 -1.12 8.11 10.91
C PHE A 132 -0.50 7.89 12.29
N LYS A 133 -1.23 8.15 13.39
CA LYS A 133 -0.73 7.88 14.72
C LYS A 133 -0.64 6.38 15.02
N GLN A 134 -1.42 5.52 14.37
CA GLN A 134 -1.18 4.08 14.29
C GLN A 134 -2.09 3.48 13.22
N CYS A 135 -1.57 3.23 12.03
CA CYS A 135 -2.09 2.15 11.19
C CYS A 135 -0.94 1.20 10.94
N CYS A 136 -0.71 0.32 11.91
CA CYS A 136 0.26 -0.76 11.83
C CYS A 136 -0.16 -1.74 10.73
N MET A 137 0.14 -1.45 9.46
CA MET A 137 -0.06 -2.44 8.40
C MET A 137 0.73 -3.69 8.76
N LEU A 138 -0.02 -4.78 9.00
CA LEU A 138 0.49 -6.05 9.49
C LEU A 138 0.46 -7.05 8.35
N VAL A 139 1.64 -7.42 7.86
CA VAL A 139 1.75 -8.49 6.88
C VAL A 139 1.76 -9.82 7.60
N ILE A 140 0.86 -10.73 7.21
CA ILE A 140 0.82 -12.07 7.78
C ILE A 140 1.46 -13.05 6.80
N HIS A 141 2.59 -13.63 7.20
CA HIS A 141 3.15 -14.80 6.52
C HIS A 141 2.44 -16.07 6.97
N PRO A 142 2.16 -17.02 6.04
CA PRO A 142 1.65 -18.33 6.42
C PRO A 142 2.61 -19.00 7.40
N PHE A 143 2.07 -19.57 8.46
CA PHE A 143 2.87 -20.25 9.46
C PHE A 143 3.43 -21.53 8.89
N LYS A 144 4.72 -21.76 9.15
CA LYS A 144 5.44 -22.94 8.66
C LYS A 144 5.22 -24.11 9.61
N CYS A 145 4.85 -25.26 9.07
CA CYS A 145 4.89 -26.51 9.83
C CYS A 145 6.34 -27.00 9.91
N ILE A 146 6.88 -27.14 11.11
CA ILE A 146 8.26 -27.62 11.35
C ILE A 146 8.30 -29.14 11.48
N SER A 147 7.17 -29.79 11.82
CA SER A 147 7.06 -31.25 11.88
C SER A 147 6.55 -31.82 10.55
N TYR A 148 7.32 -32.74 9.96
CA TYR A 148 7.05 -33.29 8.63
C TYR A 148 6.20 -34.57 8.70
N HIS A 149 4.92 -34.43 9.07
CA HIS A 149 3.89 -35.46 8.90
C HIS A 149 2.67 -34.86 8.19
N GLY A 150 1.98 -35.65 7.34
CA GLY A 150 0.87 -35.16 6.50
C GLY A 150 -0.25 -34.49 7.30
N ASP A 151 -0.68 -35.11 8.40
CA ASP A 151 -1.74 -34.58 9.25
C ASP A 151 -1.33 -33.26 9.93
N ASN A 152 -0.05 -33.11 10.28
CA ASN A 152 0.48 -31.88 10.87
C ASN A 152 0.43 -30.70 9.90
N VAL A 153 0.72 -30.97 8.62
CA VAL A 153 0.65 -29.97 7.55
C VAL A 153 -0.80 -29.54 7.32
N HIS A 154 -1.74 -30.48 7.29
CA HIS A 154 -3.18 -30.18 7.15
C HIS A 154 -3.71 -29.39 8.34
N PHE A 155 -3.32 -29.75 9.56
CA PHE A 155 -3.68 -29.00 10.76
C PHE A 155 -3.14 -27.56 10.70
N THR A 156 -1.86 -27.40 10.33
CA THR A 156 -1.21 -26.08 10.20
C THR A 156 -1.88 -25.23 9.12
N GLN A 157 -2.32 -25.84 8.02
CA GLN A 157 -3.10 -25.13 6.99
C GLN A 157 -4.45 -24.66 7.53
N GLY A 158 -5.20 -25.52 8.25
CA GLY A 158 -6.46 -25.12 8.86
C GLY A 158 -6.30 -23.99 9.88
N LEU A 159 -5.24 -24.06 10.70
CA LEU A 159 -4.88 -22.98 11.63
C LEU A 159 -4.58 -21.67 10.90
N ASN A 160 -3.88 -21.71 9.75
CA ASN A 160 -3.60 -20.52 8.95
C ASN A 160 -4.91 -19.85 8.46
N GLU A 161 -5.87 -20.62 7.94
CA GLU A 161 -7.16 -20.08 7.48
C GLU A 161 -7.96 -19.46 8.63
N GLU A 162 -8.05 -20.16 9.76
CA GLU A 162 -8.78 -19.68 10.93
C GLU A 162 -8.14 -18.42 11.54
N LEU A 163 -6.81 -18.42 11.66
CA LEU A 163 -6.08 -17.26 12.17
C LEU A 163 -6.23 -16.06 11.23
N MET A 164 -6.14 -16.25 9.91
CA MET A 164 -6.38 -15.18 8.93
C MET A 164 -7.80 -14.62 9.06
N HIS A 165 -8.80 -15.48 9.21
CA HIS A 165 -10.19 -15.06 9.42
C HIS A 165 -10.33 -14.20 10.69
N GLN A 166 -9.83 -14.68 11.82
CA GLN A 166 -9.95 -13.99 13.10
C GLN A 166 -9.16 -12.68 13.16
N LEU A 167 -7.95 -12.67 12.60
CA LEU A 167 -7.13 -11.47 12.51
C LEU A 167 -7.82 -10.42 11.62
N PHE A 168 -8.34 -10.80 10.45
CA PHE A 168 -9.07 -9.88 9.58
C PHE A 168 -10.30 -9.27 10.29
N LYS A 169 -11.03 -10.09 11.05
CA LYS A 169 -12.16 -9.63 11.87
C LYS A 169 -11.72 -8.65 12.97
N ALA A 170 -10.53 -8.84 13.54
CA ALA A 170 -9.98 -8.05 14.64
C ALA A 170 -9.38 -6.71 14.21
N PHE A 171 -8.55 -6.71 13.17
CA PHE A 171 -7.75 -5.55 12.75
C PHE A 171 -8.26 -4.91 11.45
N GLY A 172 -9.24 -5.52 10.79
CA GLY A 172 -9.90 -4.96 9.61
C GLY A 172 -8.98 -4.82 8.40
N LYS A 173 -9.08 -3.68 7.70
CA LYS A 173 -8.42 -3.41 6.41
C LYS A 173 -6.90 -3.21 6.50
N ILE A 174 -6.34 -3.24 7.70
CA ILE A 174 -4.92 -2.99 7.98
C ILE A 174 -4.07 -4.27 7.76
N ILE A 175 -4.72 -5.44 7.70
CA ILE A 175 -4.04 -6.71 7.42
C ILE A 175 -3.81 -6.88 5.92
N VAL A 176 -2.57 -7.23 5.58
CA VAL A 176 -2.20 -7.60 4.21
C VAL A 176 -1.72 -9.05 4.20
N PRO A 177 -2.46 -9.99 3.59
CA PRO A 177 -2.01 -11.37 3.45
C PRO A 177 -0.75 -11.44 2.60
N HIS A 178 0.21 -12.31 2.95
CA HIS A 178 1.41 -12.52 2.15
C HIS A 178 1.12 -12.93 0.69
N SER A 179 0.01 -13.63 0.45
CA SER A 179 -0.43 -14.02 -0.91
C SER A 179 -0.67 -12.84 -1.85
N PHE A 180 -0.91 -11.64 -1.32
CA PHE A 180 -0.97 -10.40 -2.09
C PHE A 180 0.38 -10.08 -2.77
N PHE A 181 1.49 -10.47 -2.15
CA PHE A 181 2.86 -10.19 -2.61
C PHE A 181 3.47 -11.30 -3.47
N THR A 182 2.85 -12.48 -3.53
CA THR A 182 3.39 -13.66 -4.22
C THR A 182 2.59 -14.06 -5.46
N SER A 183 1.77 -13.16 -6.01
CA SER A 183 1.10 -13.39 -7.28
C SER A 183 2.11 -13.33 -8.45
N GLY A 184 2.72 -14.47 -8.78
CA GLY A 184 3.20 -14.70 -10.15
C GLY A 184 4.54 -15.37 -10.42
N ASP A 185 5.37 -15.78 -9.44
CA ASP A 185 6.57 -16.55 -9.77
C ASP A 185 7.15 -17.34 -8.59
N THR A 186 7.67 -18.53 -8.89
CA THR A 186 8.10 -19.59 -7.95
C THR A 186 9.43 -19.37 -7.23
N ASP A 187 10.00 -18.15 -7.25
CA ASP A 187 11.30 -17.87 -6.62
C ASP A 187 11.21 -16.91 -5.43
N THR A 188 11.07 -17.57 -4.27
CA THR A 188 11.79 -17.36 -3.01
C THR A 188 11.68 -16.00 -2.30
N GLU A 189 10.94 -16.03 -1.18
CA GLU A 189 10.90 -15.17 0.03
C GLU A 189 11.56 -13.76 0.00
N SER A 190 12.78 -13.59 -0.50
CA SER A 190 13.48 -12.30 -0.60
C SER A 190 12.79 -11.27 -1.50
N ARG A 191 12.01 -11.67 -2.51
CA ARG A 191 11.20 -10.73 -3.33
C ARG A 191 9.91 -10.30 -2.65
N ALA A 192 9.26 -11.21 -1.93
CA ALA A 192 8.09 -10.88 -1.13
C ALA A 192 8.43 -9.88 -0.02
N LEU A 193 9.58 -10.06 0.65
CA LEU A 193 10.10 -9.08 1.62
C LEU A 193 10.29 -7.68 1.03
N LYS A 194 10.85 -7.56 -0.19
CA LYS A 194 10.99 -6.26 -0.87
C LYS A 194 9.64 -5.63 -1.21
N ASN A 195 8.66 -6.42 -1.61
CA ASN A 195 7.32 -5.92 -1.94
C ASN A 195 6.51 -5.53 -0.68
N VAL A 196 6.75 -6.21 0.45
CA VAL A 196 6.18 -5.92 1.78
C VAL A 196 6.71 -4.59 2.33
N SER A 197 8.03 -4.38 2.27
CA SER A 197 8.65 -3.11 2.69
C SER A 197 8.19 -1.93 1.81
N ASN A 198 7.98 -2.16 0.51
CA ASN A 198 7.47 -1.15 -0.42
C ASN A 198 5.97 -0.85 -0.26
N ALA A 199 5.24 -1.66 0.50
CA ALA A 199 3.81 -1.49 0.73
C ALA A 199 3.48 -0.66 1.98
N GLY A 200 4.48 -0.11 2.68
CA GLY A 200 4.27 0.71 3.88
C GLY A 200 3.87 -0.11 5.12
N ALA A 201 4.14 -1.42 5.12
CA ALA A 201 3.92 -2.26 6.29
C ALA A 201 4.97 -1.98 7.37
N ASN A 202 4.51 -1.66 8.57
CA ASN A 202 5.41 -1.41 9.70
C ASN A 202 5.81 -2.72 10.38
N HIS A 203 4.91 -3.71 10.34
CA HIS A 203 5.04 -4.94 11.09
C HIS A 203 4.77 -6.16 10.22
N ARG A 204 5.49 -7.24 10.52
CA ARG A 204 5.32 -8.54 9.88
C ARG A 204 5.11 -9.61 10.93
N LEU A 205 4.00 -10.33 10.82
CA LEU A 205 3.68 -11.50 11.62
C LEU A 205 4.28 -12.73 10.94
N GLU A 206 5.14 -13.42 11.66
CA GLU A 206 5.67 -14.73 11.29
C GLU A 206 5.33 -15.74 12.36
N GLY A 207 5.19 -17.00 11.97
CA GLY A 207 4.95 -18.06 12.92
C GLY A 207 5.38 -19.41 12.40
N SER A 208 5.55 -20.32 13.35
CA SER A 208 5.80 -21.73 13.07
C SER A 208 5.01 -22.61 14.01
N VAL A 209 4.53 -23.73 13.48
CA VAL A 209 3.82 -24.75 14.24
C VAL A 209 4.67 -26.00 14.28
N GLN A 210 4.94 -26.47 15.49
CA GLN A 210 5.58 -27.75 15.75
C GLN A 210 4.54 -28.65 16.42
N ILE A 211 4.44 -29.88 15.93
CA ILE A 211 3.49 -30.87 16.44
C ILE A 211 4.25 -32.16 16.66
N ASP A 212 4.17 -32.69 17.87
CA ASP A 212 4.60 -34.04 18.22
C ASP A 212 3.40 -34.89 18.67
N ALA A 213 3.66 -36.06 19.26
CA ALA A 213 2.61 -37.00 19.62
C ALA A 213 1.72 -36.52 20.77
N GLU A 214 2.22 -35.61 21.62
CA GLU A 214 1.55 -35.21 22.86
C GLU A 214 1.19 -33.73 22.86
N SER A 215 1.90 -32.90 22.09
CA SER A 215 1.79 -31.46 22.13
C SER A 215 1.87 -30.76 20.77
N ILE A 216 1.21 -29.61 20.70
CA ILE A 216 1.30 -28.62 19.63
C ILE A 216 1.88 -27.34 20.22
N ARG A 217 2.94 -26.83 19.58
CA ARG A 217 3.56 -25.55 19.90
C ARG A 217 3.49 -24.62 18.71
N ALA A 218 2.76 -23.52 18.85
CA ALA A 218 2.82 -22.41 17.92
C ALA A 218 3.75 -21.32 18.47
N SER A 219 4.82 -21.00 17.74
CA SER A 219 5.73 -19.89 18.06
C SER A 219 5.45 -18.74 17.12
N ILE A 220 5.01 -17.60 17.66
CA ILE A 220 4.61 -16.43 16.88
C ILE A 220 5.55 -15.27 17.18
N ARG A 221 5.87 -14.47 16.17
CA ARG A 221 6.66 -13.25 16.32
C ARG A 221 6.17 -12.13 15.42
N VAL A 222 6.24 -10.91 15.95
CA VAL A 222 6.07 -9.67 15.20
C VAL A 222 7.46 -9.07 14.99
N VAL A 223 7.76 -8.75 13.72
CA VAL A 223 9.01 -8.14 13.30
C VAL A 223 8.71 -6.74 12.78
N ASP A 224 9.41 -5.73 13.30
CA ASP A 224 9.42 -4.40 12.70
C ASP A 224 10.18 -4.47 11.37
N VAL A 225 9.51 -4.10 10.27
CA VAL A 225 10.06 -4.23 8.91
C VAL A 225 11.12 -3.17 8.62
N SER A 226 11.06 -2.02 9.28
CA SER A 226 12.00 -0.91 9.07
C SER A 226 13.38 -1.20 9.66
N VAL A 227 13.43 -1.86 10.83
CA VAL A 227 14.68 -2.18 11.54
C VAL A 227 15.04 -3.67 11.50
N GLY A 228 14.12 -4.55 11.13
CA GLY A 228 14.32 -6.00 11.05
C GLY A 228 14.38 -6.71 12.41
N CYS A 229 14.02 -6.03 13.49
CA CYS A 229 14.04 -6.56 14.85
C CYS A 229 12.71 -7.21 15.23
N ILE A 230 12.78 -8.26 16.06
CA ILE A 230 11.58 -8.82 16.70
C ILE A 230 11.11 -7.83 17.78
N THR A 231 9.90 -7.34 17.66
CA THR A 231 9.28 -6.43 18.64
C THR A 231 8.40 -7.16 19.63
N TRP A 232 7.88 -8.33 19.24
CA TRP A 232 7.09 -9.19 20.11
C TRP A 232 7.23 -10.65 19.70
N SER A 233 7.20 -11.58 20.66
CA SER A 233 7.13 -13.00 20.40
C SER A 233 6.48 -13.73 21.58
N GLU A 234 5.66 -14.73 21.26
CA GLU A 234 4.99 -15.56 22.26
C GLU A 234 4.86 -17.00 21.74
N GLN A 235 4.78 -17.95 22.68
CA GLN A 235 4.58 -19.37 22.40
C GLN A 235 3.24 -19.82 22.98
N PHE A 236 2.52 -20.62 22.19
CA PHE A 236 1.23 -21.18 22.54
C PHE A 236 1.31 -22.70 22.48
N ASP A 237 1.30 -23.31 23.66
CA ASP A 237 1.36 -24.76 23.82
C ASP A 237 -0.03 -25.33 24.11
N ARG A 238 -0.36 -26.43 23.45
CA ARG A 238 -1.62 -27.18 23.62
C ARG A 238 -1.35 -28.68 23.54
N ASP A 239 -2.25 -29.48 24.09
CA ASP A 239 -2.23 -30.93 23.89
C ASP A 239 -2.54 -31.26 22.42
N ALA A 240 -1.85 -32.25 21.85
CA ALA A 240 -1.98 -32.63 20.45
C ALA A 240 -3.30 -33.37 20.19
N PHE A 241 -4.32 -32.64 19.72
CA PHE A 241 -5.56 -33.23 19.22
C PHE A 241 -6.05 -32.50 17.97
N PHE A 242 -6.12 -33.22 16.84
CA PHE A 242 -6.43 -32.65 15.51
C PHE A 242 -7.92 -32.33 15.29
N ALA A 243 -8.52 -31.58 16.21
CA ALA A 243 -9.89 -31.06 16.07
C ALA A 243 -9.90 -29.62 15.54
N ILE A 244 -10.99 -29.29 14.82
CA ILE A 244 -11.27 -27.92 14.38
C ILE A 244 -11.36 -26.97 15.58
N THR A 245 -11.97 -27.42 16.67
CA THR A 245 -12.04 -26.65 17.93
C THR A 245 -10.68 -26.23 18.45
N LEU A 246 -9.64 -27.08 18.28
CA LEU A 246 -8.30 -26.71 18.71
C LEU A 246 -7.69 -25.61 17.82
N GLN A 247 -8.00 -25.60 16.52
CA GLN A 247 -7.57 -24.53 15.60
C GLN A 247 -8.22 -23.20 15.99
N GLU A 248 -9.52 -23.21 16.30
CA GLU A 248 -10.27 -22.03 16.74
C GLU A 248 -9.74 -21.47 18.07
N GLU A 249 -9.50 -22.34 19.06
CA GLU A 249 -8.95 -21.98 20.37
C GLU A 249 -7.54 -21.40 20.27
N LEU A 250 -6.68 -22.04 19.49
CA LEU A 250 -5.30 -21.60 19.29
C LEU A 250 -5.26 -20.27 18.54
N ALA A 251 -6.04 -20.11 17.47
CA ALA A 251 -6.17 -18.86 16.74
C ALA A 251 -6.72 -17.73 17.60
N SER A 252 -7.73 -18.02 18.44
CA SER A 252 -8.32 -17.06 19.38
C SER A 252 -7.31 -16.60 20.43
N SER A 253 -6.52 -17.53 20.98
CA SER A 253 -5.45 -17.22 21.92
C SER A 253 -4.39 -16.31 21.29
N ILE A 254 -3.92 -16.64 20.09
CA ILE A 254 -2.92 -15.84 19.35
C ILE A 254 -3.48 -14.44 19.04
N CYS A 255 -4.70 -14.37 18.52
CA CYS A 255 -5.37 -13.11 18.19
C CYS A 255 -5.57 -12.23 19.43
N GLY A 256 -5.90 -12.85 20.58
CA GLY A 256 -6.01 -12.18 21.87
C GLY A 256 -4.71 -11.52 22.32
N SER A 257 -3.59 -12.26 22.31
CA SER A 257 -2.28 -11.71 22.68
C SER A 257 -1.84 -10.59 21.73
N LEU A 258 -2.06 -10.77 20.42
CA LEU A 258 -1.74 -9.73 19.43
C LEU A 258 -2.58 -8.46 19.62
N LYS A 259 -3.87 -8.58 19.94
CA LYS A 259 -4.72 -7.41 20.26
C LYS A 259 -4.21 -6.66 21.48
N SER A 260 -3.77 -7.38 22.51
CA SER A 260 -3.19 -6.74 23.69
C SER A 260 -1.90 -6.01 23.33
N PHE A 261 -1.00 -6.64 22.57
CA PHE A 261 0.24 -6.02 22.12
C PHE A 261 -0.01 -4.73 21.30
N PHE A 262 -0.85 -4.79 20.26
CA PHE A 262 -1.15 -3.62 19.43
C PHE A 262 -2.11 -2.60 20.06
N GLY A 263 -2.79 -2.96 21.16
CA GLY A 263 -3.70 -2.08 21.89
C GLY A 263 -3.07 -1.30 23.05
N HIS A 264 -1.81 -1.60 23.39
CA HIS A 264 -1.03 -0.90 24.42
C HIS A 264 -0.06 0.15 23.86
N GLU A 265 0.12 0.20 22.54
CA GLU A 265 0.78 1.28 21.80
C GLU A 265 -0.22 2.38 21.44
#